data_AF-A0A7W1YHJ5-F1
#
_entry.id   AF-A0A7W1YHJ5-F1
#
_cell.length_a   1.000
_cell.length_b   1.000
_cell.length_c   1.000
_cell.angle_alpha   90.00
_cell.angle_beta   90.00
_cell.angle_gamma   90.00
#
_symmetry.space_group_name_H-M   'P 1'
#
loop_
_entity.id
_entity.type
_entity.pdbx_description
1 polymer ?
#
loop_
_entity_poly.entity_id
_entity_poly.type
_entity_poly.pdbx_seq_one_letter_code
_entity_poly.pdbx_strand_id
1 'polypeptide(L)'
;MPTFTDTTGRVWTINITVDTVRRVRNTTNVDLLDVAGGTLIDRLISDPVLLCDVLFAVIRPEAEAKQVNDGDFGRALAGDVIDAATTALLEGLVGFFPSPKRRVLTKALEKLNAWQRQALAAAELRLDSPELAAAVQAAFAAPPRGISSGDSPAPPEPMPAA
;
A
#
# COMPACT_ATOMS: atom_id res chain seq x y z
N MET A 1 -19.77 -2.55 -12.94
CA MET A 1 -19.06 -1.44 -12.27
C MET A 1 -18.48 -2.01 -11.00
N PRO A 2 -17.19 -1.83 -10.75
CA PRO A 2 -16.54 -2.42 -9.59
C PRO A 2 -17.06 -1.83 -8.28
N THR A 3 -17.09 -2.66 -7.25
CA THR A 3 -17.59 -2.31 -5.92
C THR A 3 -16.69 -2.91 -4.85
N PHE A 4 -16.63 -2.27 -3.69
CA PHE A 4 -16.01 -2.84 -2.49
C PHE A 4 -16.90 -2.59 -1.28
N THR A 5 -16.69 -3.34 -0.21
CA THR A 5 -17.43 -3.19 1.06
C THR A 5 -16.47 -2.72 2.13
N ASP A 6 -16.82 -1.66 2.86
CA ASP A 6 -16.00 -1.16 3.95
C ASP A 6 -16.17 -1.96 5.25
N THR A 7 -15.36 -1.66 6.27
CA THR A 7 -15.39 -2.38 7.56
C THR A 7 -16.71 -2.22 8.33
N THR A 8 -17.56 -1.26 7.93
CA THR A 8 -18.88 -1.04 8.51
C THR A 8 -20.01 -1.72 7.72
N GLY A 9 -19.67 -2.45 6.65
CA GLY A 9 -20.62 -3.14 5.78
C GLY A 9 -21.25 -2.25 4.70
N ARG A 10 -20.77 -1.01 4.51
CA ARG A 10 -21.27 -0.14 3.43
C ARG A 10 -20.62 -0.56 2.11
N VAL A 11 -21.45 -0.81 1.11
CA VAL A 11 -20.99 -1.08 -0.25
C VAL A 11 -20.78 0.24 -0.98
N TRP A 12 -19.64 0.40 -1.64
CA TRP A 12 -19.25 1.58 -2.40
C TRP A 12 -19.08 1.23 -3.87
N THR A 13 -19.60 2.08 -4.77
CA THR A 13 -19.53 1.85 -6.21
C THR A 13 -18.48 2.74 -6.85
N ILE A 14 -17.50 2.14 -7.52
CA ILE A 14 -16.51 2.87 -8.30
C ILE A 14 -17.07 3.15 -9.69
N ASN A 15 -17.40 4.42 -9.93
CA ASN A 15 -17.84 4.90 -11.23
C ASN A 15 -16.91 6.01 -11.74
N ILE A 16 -16.00 5.68 -12.66
CA ILE A 16 -15.06 6.67 -13.20
C ILE A 16 -15.64 7.29 -14.47
N THR A 17 -15.98 8.57 -14.36
CA THR A 17 -16.47 9.43 -15.44
C THR A 17 -15.54 10.64 -15.62
N VAL A 18 -15.74 11.43 -16.67
CA VAL A 18 -14.99 12.70 -16.87
C VAL A 18 -15.17 13.66 -15.69
N ASP A 19 -16.37 13.72 -15.12
CA ASP A 19 -16.66 14.50 -13.91
C ASP A 19 -15.87 13.98 -12.69
N THR A 20 -15.78 12.66 -12.55
CA THR A 20 -14.99 12.01 -11.50
C THR A 20 -13.51 12.34 -11.61
N VAL A 21 -12.93 12.23 -12.81
CA VAL A 21 -11.53 12.60 -13.09
C VAL A 21 -11.27 14.07 -12.73
N ARG A 22 -12.18 14.97 -13.13
CA ARG A 22 -12.09 16.40 -12.80
C ARG A 22 -12.11 16.62 -11.29
N ARG A 23 -13.03 15.97 -10.58
CA ARG A 23 -13.18 16.11 -9.13
C ARG A 23 -11.92 15.65 -8.40
N VAL A 24 -11.42 14.45 -8.71
CA VAL A 24 -10.19 13.91 -8.11
C VAL A 24 -9.02 14.87 -8.35
N ARG A 25 -8.83 15.34 -9.59
CA ARG A 25 -7.77 16.30 -9.91
C ARG A 25 -7.87 17.58 -9.08
N ASN A 26 -9.09 18.10 -8.92
CA ASN A 26 -9.31 19.34 -8.18
C ASN A 26 -9.15 19.19 -6.66
N THR A 27 -9.45 18.01 -6.10
CA THR A 27 -9.43 17.80 -4.65
C THR A 27 -8.12 17.24 -4.13
N THR A 28 -7.45 16.37 -4.89
CA THR A 28 -6.24 15.65 -4.43
C THR A 28 -4.99 16.00 -5.22
N ASN A 29 -5.11 16.84 -6.26
CA ASN A 29 -4.02 17.15 -7.20
C ASN A 29 -3.45 15.90 -7.91
N VAL A 30 -4.25 14.83 -8.01
CA VAL A 30 -3.92 13.59 -8.73
C VAL A 30 -4.63 13.56 -10.08
N ASP A 31 -3.88 13.32 -11.14
CA ASP A 31 -4.47 13.01 -12.45
C ASP A 31 -4.63 11.49 -12.61
N LEU A 32 -5.86 11.00 -12.47
CA LEU A 32 -6.17 9.59 -12.71
C LEU A 32 -5.82 9.12 -14.13
N LEU A 33 -5.66 10.03 -15.09
CA LEU A 33 -5.32 9.68 -16.47
C LEU A 33 -3.81 9.60 -16.72
N ASP A 34 -2.98 9.95 -15.73
CA ASP A 34 -1.52 9.79 -15.78
C ASP A 34 -1.09 8.32 -15.52
N VAL A 35 -1.88 7.37 -16.00
CA VAL A 35 -1.56 5.94 -15.92
C VAL A 35 -0.43 5.58 -16.89
N ALA A 36 -0.22 6.38 -17.93
CA ALA A 36 0.86 6.22 -18.90
C ALA A 36 2.24 6.56 -18.32
N GLY A 37 2.31 7.40 -17.28
CA GLY A 37 3.53 7.73 -16.55
C GLY A 37 3.99 6.62 -15.60
N GLY A 38 3.19 5.58 -15.37
CA GLY A 38 3.54 4.36 -14.62
C GLY A 38 3.62 4.52 -13.09
N THR A 39 3.82 5.73 -12.56
CA THR A 39 4.08 5.95 -11.13
C THR A 39 2.83 6.12 -10.27
N LEU A 40 1.66 6.40 -10.87
CA LEU A 40 0.43 6.64 -10.12
C LEU A 40 0.00 5.41 -9.32
N ILE A 41 0.06 4.24 -9.94
CA ILE A 41 -0.36 2.98 -9.30
C ILE A 41 0.54 2.70 -8.09
N ASP A 42 1.85 2.82 -8.25
CA ASP A 42 2.82 2.61 -7.16
C ASP A 42 2.60 3.59 -6.02
N ARG A 43 2.27 4.86 -6.32
CA ARG A 43 1.94 5.87 -5.31
C ARG A 43 0.67 5.53 -4.55
N LEU A 44 -0.40 5.13 -5.24
CA LEU A 44 -1.67 4.75 -4.59
C LEU A 44 -1.52 3.52 -3.70
N ILE A 45 -0.65 2.57 -4.07
CA ILE A 45 -0.36 1.39 -3.25
C ILE A 45 0.49 1.75 -2.04
N SER A 46 1.50 2.61 -2.22
CA SER A 46 2.47 2.93 -1.16
C SER A 46 1.99 4.00 -0.17
N ASP A 47 0.96 4.77 -0.54
CA ASP A 47 0.40 5.85 0.26
C ASP A 47 -1.11 5.62 0.50
N PRO A 48 -1.48 4.90 1.57
CA PRO A 48 -2.87 4.64 1.94
C PRO A 48 -3.69 5.90 2.23
N VAL A 49 -3.04 7.00 2.63
CA VAL A 49 -3.73 8.28 2.89
C VAL A 49 -4.15 8.90 1.56
N LEU A 50 -3.22 8.97 0.59
CA LEU A 50 -3.53 9.41 -0.76
C LEU A 50 -4.61 8.54 -1.42
N LEU A 51 -4.53 7.22 -1.23
CA LEU A 51 -5.56 6.29 -1.70
C LEU A 51 -6.93 6.62 -1.10
N CYS A 52 -7.00 6.87 0.21
CA CYS A 52 -8.23 7.26 0.89
C CYS A 52 -8.81 8.55 0.28
N ASP A 53 -8.00 9.59 0.12
CA ASP A 53 -8.42 10.87 -0.44
C ASP A 53 -8.96 10.72 -1.87
N VAL A 54 -8.28 9.92 -2.69
CA VAL A 54 -8.69 9.63 -4.08
C VAL A 54 -9.99 8.83 -4.10
N LEU A 55 -10.12 7.79 -3.28
CA LEU A 55 -11.34 6.99 -3.19
C LEU A 55 -12.51 7.85 -2.74
N PHE A 56 -12.35 8.64 -1.68
CA PHE A 56 -13.39 9.54 -1.18
C PHE A 56 -13.82 10.53 -2.25
N ALA A 57 -12.86 11.12 -2.98
CA ALA A 57 -13.17 11.98 -4.12
C ALA A 57 -13.93 11.23 -5.23
N VAL A 58 -13.62 9.96 -5.51
CA VAL A 58 -14.35 9.14 -6.49
C VAL A 58 -15.80 8.93 -6.05
N ILE A 59 -16.00 8.45 -4.82
CA ILE A 59 -17.33 8.08 -4.29
C ILE A 59 -18.12 9.27 -3.73
N ARG A 60 -17.59 10.48 -3.77
CA ARG A 60 -18.16 11.66 -3.10
C ARG A 60 -19.68 11.84 -3.31
N PRO A 61 -20.25 11.73 -4.53
CA PRO A 61 -21.70 11.85 -4.69
C PRO A 61 -22.50 10.77 -3.94
N GLU A 62 -21.98 9.54 -3.88
CA GLU A 62 -22.58 8.44 -3.13
C GLU A 62 -22.40 8.63 -1.62
N ALA A 63 -21.23 9.10 -1.18
CA ALA A 63 -20.94 9.42 0.22
C ALA A 63 -21.87 10.53 0.74
N GLU A 64 -22.07 11.59 -0.04
CA GLU A 64 -23.01 12.68 0.27
C GLU A 64 -24.45 12.17 0.39
N ALA A 65 -24.90 11.32 -0.53
CA ALA A 65 -26.22 10.70 -0.47
C ALA A 65 -26.43 9.81 0.76
N LYS A 66 -25.36 9.16 1.24
CA LYS A 66 -25.35 8.34 2.46
C LYS A 66 -24.99 9.12 3.72
N GLN A 67 -24.79 10.44 3.62
CA GLN A 67 -24.36 11.32 4.72
C GLN A 67 -23.06 10.86 5.41
N VAL A 68 -22.13 10.31 4.64
CA VAL A 68 -20.81 9.87 5.11
C VAL A 68 -19.79 10.95 4.78
N ASN A 69 -19.13 11.50 5.80
CA ASN A 69 -18.03 12.43 5.60
C ASN A 69 -16.69 11.68 5.39
N ASP A 70 -15.67 12.45 5.04
CA ASP A 70 -14.31 11.94 4.77
C ASP A 70 -13.72 11.16 5.97
N GLY A 71 -13.85 11.70 7.18
CA GLY A 71 -13.36 11.03 8.39
C GLY A 71 -14.08 9.71 8.70
N ASP A 72 -15.40 9.64 8.45
CA ASP A 72 -16.19 8.41 8.59
C ASP A 72 -15.85 7.36 7.53
N PHE A 73 -15.48 7.81 6.33
CA PHE A 73 -15.02 6.92 5.28
C PHE A 73 -13.60 6.40 5.59
N GLY A 74 -12.67 7.29 5.93
CA GLY A 74 -11.28 6.92 6.26
C GLY A 74 -11.18 5.97 7.45
N ARG A 75 -12.01 6.15 8.50
CA ARG A 75 -12.10 5.19 9.61
C ARG A 75 -12.54 3.79 9.17
N ALA A 76 -13.37 3.71 8.13
CA ALA A 76 -13.92 2.45 7.64
C ALA A 76 -13.02 1.77 6.60
N LEU A 77 -12.02 2.48 6.07
CA LEU A 77 -11.06 2.00 5.08
C LEU A 77 -9.81 1.44 5.77
N ALA A 78 -9.87 0.19 6.23
CA ALA A 78 -8.80 -0.45 7.00
C ALA A 78 -8.60 -1.93 6.67
N GLY A 79 -7.38 -2.42 6.85
CA GLY A 79 -7.00 -3.82 6.60
C GLY A 79 -7.29 -4.24 5.16
N ASP A 80 -7.86 -5.42 4.98
CA ASP A 80 -8.19 -6.02 3.68
C ASP A 80 -9.12 -5.14 2.81
N VAL A 81 -9.86 -4.21 3.43
CA VAL A 81 -10.69 -3.23 2.69
C VAL A 81 -9.82 -2.34 1.81
N ILE A 82 -8.59 -2.02 2.22
CA ILE A 82 -7.66 -1.20 1.44
C ILE A 82 -7.34 -1.90 0.12
N ASP A 83 -7.04 -3.20 0.16
CA ASP A 83 -6.75 -4.00 -1.03
C ASP A 83 -7.98 -4.16 -1.93
N ALA A 84 -9.15 -4.41 -1.34
CA ALA A 84 -10.41 -4.50 -2.07
C ALA A 84 -10.77 -3.18 -2.76
N ALA A 85 -10.60 -2.05 -2.07
CA ALA A 85 -10.87 -0.72 -2.60
C ALA A 85 -9.87 -0.34 -3.71
N THR A 86 -8.58 -0.68 -3.54
CA THR A 86 -7.55 -0.50 -4.56
C THR A 86 -7.89 -1.27 -5.82
N THR A 87 -8.26 -2.54 -5.68
CA THR A 87 -8.67 -3.39 -6.82
C THR A 87 -9.87 -2.79 -7.55
N ALA A 88 -10.91 -2.40 -6.80
CA ALA A 88 -12.10 -1.78 -7.37
C ALA A 88 -11.80 -0.46 -8.10
N LEU A 89 -10.90 0.37 -7.54
CA LEU A 89 -10.44 1.61 -8.17
C LEU A 89 -9.73 1.35 -9.52
N LEU A 90 -8.79 0.40 -9.53
CA LEU A 90 -8.04 0.03 -10.74
C LEU A 90 -8.96 -0.54 -11.82
N GLU A 91 -9.89 -1.43 -11.47
CA GLU A 91 -10.88 -1.96 -12.40
C GLU A 91 -11.78 -0.84 -12.97
N GLY A 92 -12.18 0.11 -12.13
CA GLY A 92 -12.97 1.27 -12.54
C GLY A 92 -12.21 2.14 -13.54
N LEU A 93 -10.93 2.36 -13.30
CA LEU A 93 -10.03 3.13 -14.16
C LEU A 93 -9.80 2.44 -15.51
N VAL A 94 -9.61 1.12 -15.51
CA VAL A 94 -9.54 0.33 -16.75
C VAL A 94 -10.85 0.47 -17.54
N GLY A 95 -11.99 0.44 -16.86
CA GLY A 95 -13.32 0.60 -17.44
C GLY A 95 -13.57 1.95 -18.12
N PHE A 96 -12.89 3.02 -17.69
CA PHE A 96 -12.97 4.35 -18.27
C PHE A 96 -12.38 4.44 -19.69
N PHE A 97 -11.37 3.62 -20.01
CA PHE A 97 -10.71 3.69 -21.32
C PHE A 97 -11.52 3.03 -22.45
N PRO A 98 -11.39 3.51 -23.71
CA PRO A 98 -11.98 2.86 -24.88
C PRO A 98 -11.52 1.42 -25.08
N SER A 99 -12.35 0.61 -25.75
CA SER A 99 -12.22 -0.85 -25.86
C SER A 99 -10.80 -1.39 -26.16
N PRO A 100 -10.03 -0.82 -27.12
CA PRO A 100 -8.69 -1.33 -27.42
C PRO A 100 -7.70 -1.18 -26.25
N LYS A 101 -7.69 -0.01 -25.60
CA LYS A 101 -6.82 0.27 -24.43
C LYS A 101 -7.28 -0.53 -23.22
N ARG A 102 -8.59 -0.56 -22.98
CA ARG A 102 -9.20 -1.33 -21.89
C ARG A 102 -8.77 -2.79 -21.92
N ARG A 103 -8.83 -3.45 -23.07
CA ARG A 103 -8.43 -4.87 -23.19
C ARG A 103 -6.98 -5.12 -22.79
N VAL A 104 -6.05 -4.22 -23.10
CA VAL A 104 -4.64 -4.35 -22.73
C VAL A 104 -4.47 -4.14 -21.23
N LEU A 105 -5.07 -3.09 -20.69
CA LEU A 105 -4.97 -2.75 -19.27
C LEU A 105 -5.63 -3.79 -18.37
N THR A 106 -6.77 -4.37 -18.78
CA THR A 106 -7.40 -5.50 -18.08
C THR A 106 -6.43 -6.67 -17.95
N LYS A 107 -5.78 -7.09 -19.04
CA LYS A 107 -4.80 -8.19 -19.01
C LYS A 107 -3.58 -7.87 -18.15
N ALA A 108 -3.14 -6.62 -18.12
CA ALA A 108 -2.03 -6.19 -17.28
C ALA A 108 -2.40 -6.28 -15.79
N LEU A 109 -3.59 -5.79 -15.42
CA LEU A 109 -4.10 -5.85 -14.05
C LEU A 109 -4.29 -7.29 -13.56
N GLU A 110 -4.87 -8.17 -14.39
CA GLU A 110 -5.02 -9.60 -14.08
C GLU A 110 -3.68 -10.27 -13.78
N LYS A 111 -2.64 -9.97 -14.58
CA LYS A 111 -1.29 -10.50 -14.37
C LYS A 111 -0.65 -9.97 -13.10
N LEU A 112 -0.78 -8.67 -12.82
CA LEU A 112 -0.25 -8.05 -11.61
C LEU A 112 -0.85 -8.72 -10.36
N ASN A 113 -2.18 -8.87 -10.31
CA ASN A 113 -2.89 -9.51 -9.20
C ASN A 113 -2.51 -11.00 -9.05
N ALA A 114 -2.26 -11.71 -10.15
CA ALA A 114 -1.79 -13.09 -10.10
C ALA A 114 -0.37 -13.16 -9.51
N TRP A 115 0.53 -12.27 -9.93
CA TRP A 115 1.90 -12.22 -9.44
C TRP A 115 1.99 -11.84 -7.96
N GLN A 116 1.23 -10.84 -7.51
CA GLN A 116 1.20 -10.46 -6.08
C GLN A 116 0.76 -11.63 -5.21
N ARG A 117 -0.30 -12.34 -5.58
CA ARG A 117 -0.76 -13.54 -4.85
C ARG A 117 0.29 -14.63 -4.80
N GLN A 118 0.97 -14.90 -5.91
CA GLN A 118 2.04 -15.90 -5.95
C GLN A 118 3.25 -15.49 -5.11
N ALA A 119 3.63 -14.21 -5.13
CA ALA A 119 4.74 -13.69 -4.35
C ALA A 119 4.47 -13.76 -2.84
N LEU A 120 3.26 -13.39 -2.40
CA LEU A 120 2.84 -13.51 -1.00
C LEU A 120 2.82 -14.97 -0.55
N ALA A 121 2.22 -15.88 -1.32
CA ALA A 121 2.20 -17.31 -1.00
C ALA A 121 3.62 -17.90 -0.91
N ALA A 122 4.54 -17.48 -1.79
CA ALA A 122 5.94 -17.90 -1.74
C ALA A 122 6.69 -17.33 -0.52
N ALA A 123 6.35 -16.11 -0.08
CA ALA A 123 6.90 -15.50 1.12
C ALA A 123 6.39 -16.20 2.39
N GLU A 124 5.08 -16.49 2.47
CA GLU A 124 4.48 -17.27 3.56
C GLU A 124 5.15 -18.64 3.70
N LEU A 125 5.29 -19.38 2.59
CA LEU A 125 5.97 -20.68 2.60
C LEU A 125 7.42 -20.60 3.09
N ARG A 126 8.12 -19.51 2.78
CA ARG A 126 9.48 -19.27 3.29
C ARG A 126 9.50 -18.96 4.78
N LEU A 127 8.51 -18.22 5.28
CA LEU A 127 8.40 -17.90 6.70
C LEU A 127 8.08 -19.15 7.53
N ASP A 128 7.28 -20.06 6.98
CA ASP A 128 6.94 -21.33 7.63
C ASP A 128 8.02 -22.41 7.47
N SER A 129 9.16 -22.09 6.83
CA SER A 129 10.19 -23.07 6.55
C SER A 129 10.95 -23.51 7.82
N PRO A 130 11.18 -24.82 8.01
CA PRO A 130 11.95 -25.33 9.14
C PRO A 130 13.40 -24.83 9.12
N GLU A 131 13.94 -24.52 7.93
CA GLU A 131 15.27 -23.92 7.76
C GLU A 131 15.34 -22.53 8.39
N LEU A 132 14.33 -21.67 8.19
CA LEU A 132 14.27 -20.36 8.83
C LEU A 132 14.14 -20.50 10.35
N ALA A 133 13.29 -21.42 10.82
CA ALA A 133 13.14 -21.69 12.25
C ALA A 133 14.45 -22.14 12.90
N ALA A 134 15.20 -23.04 12.24
CA ALA A 134 16.51 -23.49 12.70
C ALA A 134 17.55 -22.35 12.69
N ALA A 135 17.57 -21.50 11.66
CA ALA A 135 18.47 -20.36 11.57
C ALA A 135 18.20 -19.32 12.67
N VAL A 136 16.93 -19.02 12.96
CA VAL A 136 16.54 -18.12 14.06
C VAL A 136 16.96 -18.70 15.41
N GLN A 137 16.69 -19.99 15.66
CA GLN A 137 17.11 -20.66 16.90
C GLN A 137 18.64 -20.64 17.08
N ALA A 138 19.40 -20.90 16.02
CA ALA A 138 20.85 -20.84 16.05
C ALA A 138 21.38 -19.43 16.37
N ALA A 139 20.73 -18.38 15.85
CA ALA A 139 21.09 -17.00 16.15
C ALA A 139 20.83 -16.62 17.62
N PHE A 140 19.74 -17.11 18.23
CA PHE A 140 19.45 -16.93 19.66
C PHE A 140 20.35 -17.76 20.59
N ALA A 141 20.79 -18.94 20.14
CA ALA A 141 21.69 -19.80 20.90
C ALA A 141 23.17 -19.36 20.85
N ALA A 142 23.53 -18.49 19.91
CA ALA A 142 24.88 -17.94 19.83
C ALA A 142 25.13 -16.96 20.99
N PRO A 143 26.25 -17.09 21.74
CA PRO A 143 26.57 -16.13 22.80
C PRO A 143 26.73 -14.72 22.19
N PRO A 144 26.35 -13.66 22.91
CA PRO A 144 26.54 -12.30 22.42
C PRO A 144 28.01 -12.12 22.07
N ARG A 145 28.30 -11.74 20.82
CA ARG A 145 29.66 -11.38 20.41
C ARG A 145 30.07 -10.19 21.27
N GLY A 146 30.92 -10.47 22.27
CA GLY A 146 31.50 -9.45 23.12
C GLY A 146 32.07 -8.38 22.22
N ILE A 147 31.60 -7.14 22.40
CA ILE A 147 32.33 -5.94 22.04
C ILE A 147 33.71 -6.08 22.73
N SER A 148 34.67 -6.58 21.96
CA SER A 148 36.06 -6.67 22.37
C SER A 148 36.48 -5.28 22.82
N SER A 149 36.69 -5.12 24.12
CA SER A 149 37.27 -3.92 24.72
C SER A 149 38.60 -3.66 24.01
N GLY A 150 38.61 -2.63 23.17
CA GLY A 150 39.85 -2.10 22.61
C GLY A 150 40.70 -1.57 23.77
N ASP A 151 41.96 -2.00 23.78
CA ASP A 151 43.03 -1.51 24.64
C ASP A 151 42.91 0.00 24.88
N SER A 152 42.65 0.38 26.13
CA SER A 152 42.90 1.74 26.59
C SER A 152 44.38 1.84 26.96
N PRO A 153 45.17 2.71 26.34
CA PRO A 153 46.57 2.89 26.73
C PRO A 153 46.61 3.46 28.16
N ALA A 154 47.53 2.94 28.97
CA ALA A 154 47.72 3.36 30.35
C ALA A 154 47.95 4.89 30.47
N PRO A 155 47.37 5.56 31.47
CA PRO A 155 47.57 7.00 31.65
C PRO A 155 49.00 7.28 32.14
N PRO A 156 49.62 8.42 31.76
CA PRO A 156 50.98 8.75 32.17
C PRO A 156 51.03 9.12 33.66
N GLU A 157 52.11 8.72 34.34
CA GLU A 157 52.38 9.07 35.74
C GLU A 157 52.51 10.60 35.94
N PRO A 158 52.00 11.16 37.06
CA PRO A 158 52.13 12.57 37.35
C PRO A 158 53.56 12.91 37.80
N MET A 159 54.16 13.91 37.17
CA MET A 159 55.43 14.51 37.59
C MET A 159 55.31 15.18 38.98
N PRO A 160 56.39 15.18 39.79
CA PRO A 160 56.40 15.91 41.06
C PRO A 160 56.60 17.40 40.82
N ALA A 161 55.86 18.21 41.58
CA ALA A 161 55.92 19.66 41.55
C ALA A 161 57.22 20.19 42.19
N ALA A 162 57.83 21.18 41.54
CA ALA A 162 58.80 22.11 42.12
C ALA A 162 58.54 23.51 41.54
#